data_AF-A0A9D5WEB1-F1
#
_entry.id   AF-A0A9D5WEB1-F1
#
_cell.length_a   1.000
_cell.length_b   1.000
_cell.length_c   1.000
_cell.angle_alpha   90.00
_cell.angle_beta   90.00
_cell.angle_gamma   90.00
#
_symmetry.space_group_name_H-M   'P 1'
#
loop_
_entity.id
_entity.type
_entity.pdbx_description
1 polymer ?
#
loop_
_entity_poly.entity_id
_entity_poly.type
_entity_poly.pdbx_seq_one_letter_code
_entity_poly.pdbx_strand_id
1 'polypeptide(L)'
;MRTDSTELSQPTGIYSDREIAAALADGHIVCDPAPARINGSSVDVTLGYYFYRAGGQGKERLFNPFDETDVRRYFGEYKIAKPWREVRCRITDQGVAGIDSIKGINDNHPVIVLRPNERILAHTHEFIGILPPGTTSMQARSTTGRIGISACYCAGWGDPGYINRWTMEVHNLNENEYIVLPVGYRIAQIVFSATGPVATEYAKASGNYQANISADLAAVKAAWRPWMLLPRAYASPVELPQPVAGLSEGLL
;
A
#
# COMPACT_ATOMS: atom_id res chain seq x y z
N MET A 1 -12.52 -12.90 48.11
CA MET A 1 -11.13 -12.53 47.79
C MET A 1 -11.07 -12.40 46.28
N ARG A 2 -11.06 -11.17 45.76
CA ARG A 2 -11.00 -10.86 44.32
C ARG A 2 -9.52 -10.82 43.94
N THR A 3 -9.08 -11.77 43.12
CA THR A 3 -7.86 -11.67 42.31
C THR A 3 -8.05 -12.62 41.14
N ASP A 4 -8.38 -12.08 39.97
CA ASP A 4 -7.78 -12.52 38.72
C ASP A 4 -7.85 -11.33 37.77
N SER A 5 -6.81 -10.53 37.84
CA SER A 5 -6.39 -9.66 36.75
C SER A 5 -6.20 -10.54 35.53
N THR A 6 -7.04 -10.36 34.52
CA THR A 6 -6.85 -10.89 33.17
C THR A 6 -5.50 -10.37 32.66
N GLU A 7 -4.43 -11.12 32.88
CA GLU A 7 -3.21 -10.99 32.09
C GLU A 7 -3.61 -11.33 30.65
N LEU A 8 -3.87 -10.31 29.85
CA LEU A 8 -3.85 -10.43 28.40
C LEU A 8 -2.47 -10.99 28.05
N SER A 9 -2.41 -12.27 27.67
CA SER A 9 -1.16 -12.89 27.23
C SER A 9 -0.59 -12.03 26.12
N GLN A 10 0.66 -11.59 26.23
CA GLN A 10 1.26 -10.80 25.18
C GLN A 10 1.20 -11.57 23.85
N PRO A 11 0.75 -10.96 22.75
CA PRO A 11 0.66 -11.65 21.48
C PRO A 11 2.04 -12.15 21.06
N THR A 12 2.20 -13.46 20.84
CA THR A 12 3.49 -14.07 20.47
C THR A 12 3.61 -14.34 18.96
N GLY A 13 2.71 -13.80 18.14
CA GLY A 13 2.66 -14.06 16.71
C GLY A 13 1.77 -13.09 15.95
N ILE A 14 0.86 -13.62 15.12
CA ILE A 14 -0.13 -12.83 14.38
C ILE A 14 -1.31 -12.52 15.30
N TYR A 15 -1.77 -11.27 15.30
CA TYR A 15 -2.92 -10.85 16.09
C TYR A 15 -4.20 -11.47 15.52
N SER A 16 -4.97 -12.10 16.39
CA SER A 16 -6.34 -12.54 16.12
C SER A 16 -7.31 -11.35 16.00
N ASP A 17 -8.50 -11.57 15.48
CA ASP A 17 -9.59 -10.59 15.43
C ASP A 17 -9.88 -9.92 16.79
N ARG A 18 -9.85 -10.69 17.89
CA ARG A 18 -10.05 -10.20 19.26
C ARG A 18 -8.91 -9.30 19.71
N GLU A 19 -7.67 -9.69 19.45
CA GLU A 19 -6.49 -8.89 19.76
C GLU A 19 -6.45 -7.62 18.91
N ILE A 20 -6.81 -7.70 17.62
CA ILE A 20 -6.95 -6.53 16.76
C ILE A 20 -8.00 -5.56 17.31
N ALA A 21 -9.18 -6.07 17.70
CA ALA A 21 -10.24 -5.24 18.26
C ALA A 21 -9.82 -4.56 19.58
N ALA A 22 -9.11 -5.29 20.46
CA ALA A 22 -8.58 -4.75 21.70
C ALA A 22 -7.50 -3.69 21.44
N ALA A 23 -6.55 -3.97 20.53
CA ALA A 23 -5.47 -3.06 20.18
C ALA A 23 -5.96 -1.82 19.41
N LEU A 24 -7.09 -1.89 18.69
CA LEU A 24 -7.75 -0.71 18.13
C LEU A 24 -8.38 0.16 19.23
N ALA A 25 -8.93 -0.46 20.27
CA ALA A 25 -9.60 0.24 21.36
C ALA A 25 -8.62 0.95 22.31
N ASP A 26 -7.43 0.38 22.52
CA ASP A 26 -6.37 0.99 23.33
C ASP A 26 -5.44 1.94 22.55
N GLY A 27 -5.56 1.97 21.22
CA GLY A 27 -4.78 2.84 20.33
C GLY A 27 -3.42 2.28 19.92
N HIS A 28 -3.09 1.02 20.25
CA HIS A 28 -1.89 0.34 19.78
C HIS A 28 -1.94 0.10 18.26
N ILE A 29 -3.06 -0.40 17.75
CA ILE A 29 -3.37 -0.40 16.31
C ILE A 29 -4.13 0.88 15.97
N VAL A 30 -3.69 1.56 14.92
CA VAL A 30 -4.32 2.77 14.41
C VAL A 30 -4.94 2.47 13.06
N CYS A 31 -6.21 2.82 12.88
CA CYS A 31 -6.90 2.74 11.60
C CYS A 31 -7.92 3.87 11.49
N ASP A 32 -7.74 4.76 10.50
CA ASP A 32 -8.67 5.84 10.20
C ASP A 32 -9.00 5.94 8.71
N PRO A 33 -10.29 5.88 8.32
CA PRO A 33 -11.45 5.64 9.18
C PRO A 33 -11.42 4.27 9.86
N ALA A 34 -12.24 4.07 10.89
CA ALA A 34 -12.35 2.79 11.59
C ALA A 34 -12.58 1.64 10.60
N PRO A 35 -12.00 0.46 10.84
CA PRO A 35 -12.01 -0.61 9.85
C PRO A 35 -13.43 -1.10 9.60
N ALA A 36 -13.82 -1.13 8.32
CA ALA A 36 -15.13 -1.66 7.92
C ALA A 36 -15.25 -3.17 8.17
N ARG A 37 -14.13 -3.88 8.25
CA ARG A 37 -14.09 -5.33 8.47
C ARG A 37 -12.78 -5.78 9.13
N ILE A 38 -12.92 -6.37 10.29
CA ILE A 38 -11.88 -7.17 10.96
C ILE A 38 -12.18 -8.64 10.63
N ASN A 39 -11.23 -9.33 10.03
CA ASN A 39 -11.27 -10.76 9.80
C ASN A 39 -10.47 -11.48 10.90
N GLY A 40 -10.51 -12.82 10.91
CA GLY A 40 -9.90 -13.65 11.96
C GLY A 40 -8.45 -13.31 12.33
N SER A 41 -7.65 -12.74 11.42
CA SER A 41 -6.27 -12.30 11.70
C SER A 41 -5.80 -11.10 10.86
N SER A 42 -6.74 -10.31 10.33
CA SER A 42 -6.40 -9.20 9.44
C SER A 42 -7.48 -8.13 9.40
N VAL A 43 -7.13 -6.93 8.94
CA VAL A 43 -8.07 -5.84 8.64
C VAL A 43 -8.12 -5.64 7.13
N ASP A 44 -9.31 -5.68 6.54
CA ASP A 44 -9.46 -5.32 5.13
C ASP A 44 -9.28 -3.81 4.94
N VAL A 45 -8.52 -3.43 3.90
CA VAL A 45 -8.31 -2.05 3.48
C VAL A 45 -8.86 -1.81 2.08
N THR A 46 -9.23 -0.57 1.81
CA THR A 46 -9.93 -0.19 0.59
C THR A 46 -9.09 0.67 -0.34
N LEU A 47 -9.43 0.66 -1.63
CA LEU A 47 -8.73 1.46 -2.64
C LEU A 47 -9.01 2.96 -2.47
N GLY A 48 -7.96 3.79 -2.42
CA GLY A 48 -8.02 5.24 -2.37
C GLY A 48 -8.26 5.94 -3.72
N TYR A 49 -8.30 7.27 -3.69
CA TYR A 49 -8.68 8.09 -4.85
C TYR A 49 -7.51 8.46 -5.78
N TYR A 50 -6.30 8.59 -5.23
CA TYR A 50 -5.14 9.12 -5.95
C TYR A 50 -4.29 7.98 -6.49
N PHE A 51 -3.71 8.18 -7.68
CA PHE A 51 -2.79 7.18 -8.25
C PHE A 51 -1.81 7.81 -9.24
N TYR A 52 -0.69 7.13 -9.47
CA TYR A 52 0.24 7.41 -10.57
C TYR A 52 0.20 6.24 -11.56
N ARG A 53 0.25 6.53 -12.86
CA ARG A 53 0.48 5.47 -13.85
C ARG A 53 1.96 5.13 -13.87
N ALA A 54 2.29 3.84 -13.93
CA ALA A 54 3.65 3.37 -14.07
C ALA A 54 3.82 2.81 -15.49
N GLY A 55 4.90 3.20 -16.16
CA GLY A 55 5.12 2.89 -17.56
C GLY A 55 4.73 4.06 -18.46
N GLY A 56 5.73 4.67 -19.10
CA GLY A 56 5.52 5.73 -20.07
C GLY A 56 4.83 5.20 -21.32
N GLN A 57 3.94 6.00 -21.91
CA GLN A 57 3.46 5.78 -23.27
C GLN A 57 4.61 6.13 -24.22
N GLY A 58 5.41 5.16 -24.69
CA GLY A 58 6.46 5.43 -25.68
C GLY A 58 7.64 4.45 -25.70
N LYS A 59 8.54 4.69 -26.67
CA LYS A 59 9.77 3.91 -26.99
C LYS A 59 10.57 3.52 -25.74
N GLU A 60 11.29 2.40 -25.81
CA GLU A 60 12.24 1.94 -24.79
C GLU A 60 13.15 3.08 -24.32
N ARG A 61 13.08 3.39 -23.03
CA ARG A 61 13.90 4.43 -22.38
C ARG A 61 14.38 3.91 -21.04
N LEU A 62 15.60 4.29 -20.66
CA LEU A 62 16.11 4.08 -19.31
C LEU A 62 15.23 4.83 -18.31
N PHE A 63 14.85 4.14 -17.24
CA PHE A 63 14.32 4.73 -16.02
C PHE A 63 15.36 4.53 -14.92
N ASN A 64 15.95 5.62 -14.44
CA ASN A 64 16.89 5.62 -13.32
C ASN A 64 16.15 5.99 -12.02
N PRO A 65 15.79 5.02 -11.15
CA PRO A 65 15.10 5.31 -9.89
C PRO A 65 16.01 5.97 -8.84
N PHE A 66 17.32 6.03 -9.10
CA PHE A 66 18.31 6.68 -8.24
C PHE A 66 18.51 8.18 -8.56
N ASP A 67 17.70 8.74 -9.47
CA ASP A 67 17.62 10.18 -9.74
C ASP A 67 16.18 10.65 -9.49
N GLU A 68 15.98 11.60 -8.58
CA GLU A 68 14.64 12.13 -8.26
C GLU A 68 13.95 12.77 -9.47
N THR A 69 14.70 13.48 -10.32
CA THR A 69 14.17 14.11 -11.52
C THR A 69 13.65 13.06 -12.49
N ASP A 70 14.35 11.93 -12.62
CA ASP A 70 13.92 10.84 -13.48
C ASP A 70 12.70 10.09 -12.91
N VAL A 71 12.63 9.90 -11.58
CA VAL A 71 11.41 9.40 -10.91
C VAL A 71 10.20 10.29 -11.24
N ARG A 72 10.34 11.61 -11.10
CA ARG A 72 9.27 12.57 -11.41
C ARG A 72 8.89 12.54 -12.89
N ARG A 73 9.88 12.43 -13.80
CA ARG A 73 9.65 12.28 -15.24
C ARG A 73 8.87 10.99 -15.56
N TYR A 74 9.26 9.86 -14.96
CA TYR A 74 8.68 8.55 -15.25
C TYR A 74 7.21 8.44 -14.80
N PHE A 75 6.89 8.90 -13.59
CA PHE A 75 5.53 8.82 -13.05
C PHE A 75 4.66 10.02 -13.44
N GLY A 76 5.26 11.18 -13.72
CA GLY A 76 4.55 12.42 -14.04
C GLY A 76 3.67 12.92 -12.90
N GLU A 77 2.51 13.46 -13.25
CA GLU A 77 1.52 13.98 -12.30
C GLU A 77 0.56 12.90 -11.81
N TYR A 78 0.18 12.98 -10.53
CA TYR A 78 -0.85 12.12 -9.97
C TYR A 78 -2.19 12.33 -10.70
N LYS A 79 -3.01 11.29 -10.67
CA LYS A 79 -4.38 11.27 -11.18
C LYS A 79 -5.34 11.07 -10.01
N ILE A 80 -6.57 11.51 -10.22
CA ILE A 80 -7.68 11.32 -9.28
C ILE A 80 -8.69 10.44 -9.99
N ALA A 81 -9.19 9.40 -9.31
CA ALA A 81 -10.26 8.55 -9.81
C ALA A 81 -11.48 9.40 -10.21
N LYS A 82 -12.12 9.04 -11.31
CA LYS A 82 -13.26 9.77 -11.87
C LYS A 82 -14.41 8.80 -12.19
N PRO A 83 -15.65 9.29 -12.25
CA PRO A 83 -16.79 8.50 -12.70
C PRO A 83 -16.54 7.76 -14.01
N TRP A 84 -17.06 6.54 -14.16
CA TRP A 84 -16.89 5.71 -15.37
C TRP A 84 -17.20 6.48 -16.66
N ARG A 85 -18.29 7.25 -16.68
CA ARG A 85 -18.70 8.07 -17.83
C ARG A 85 -17.63 9.06 -18.31
N GLU A 86 -16.76 9.53 -17.42
CA GLU A 86 -15.68 10.47 -17.76
C GLU A 86 -14.42 9.71 -18.21
N VAL A 87 -14.13 8.59 -17.55
CA VAL A 87 -12.92 7.80 -17.84
C VAL A 87 -13.04 7.08 -19.18
N ARG A 88 -14.21 6.51 -19.50
CA ARG A 88 -14.43 5.76 -20.74
C ARG A 88 -14.20 6.59 -22.00
N CYS A 89 -14.49 7.89 -21.96
CA CYS A 89 -14.26 8.81 -23.07
C CYS A 89 -12.77 9.00 -23.40
N ARG A 90 -11.86 8.57 -22.53
CA ARG A 90 -10.40 8.64 -22.72
C ARG A 90 -9.78 7.29 -23.07
N ILE A 91 -10.60 6.24 -23.19
CA ILE A 91 -10.15 4.90 -23.60
C ILE A 91 -10.10 4.86 -25.12
N THR A 92 -8.99 4.37 -25.66
CA THR A 92 -8.76 4.28 -27.11
C THR A 92 -9.50 3.10 -27.73
N ASP A 93 -9.62 2.00 -26.99
CA ASP A 93 -10.39 0.83 -27.38
C ASP A 93 -11.89 1.17 -27.46
N GLN A 94 -12.45 1.12 -28.66
CA GLN A 94 -13.84 1.52 -28.91
C GLN A 94 -14.86 0.53 -28.34
N GLY A 95 -14.49 -0.75 -28.23
CA GLY A 95 -15.36 -1.78 -27.63
C GLY A 95 -15.56 -1.53 -26.14
N VAL A 96 -14.49 -1.14 -25.44
CA VAL A 96 -14.55 -0.78 -24.02
C VAL A 96 -15.16 0.61 -23.82
N ALA A 97 -14.77 1.61 -24.62
CA ALA A 97 -15.30 2.98 -24.51
C ALA A 97 -16.82 3.06 -24.77
N GLY A 98 -17.34 2.19 -25.64
CA GLY A 98 -18.76 2.07 -25.96
C GLY A 98 -19.64 1.49 -24.85
N ILE A 99 -19.07 0.97 -23.76
CA ILE A 99 -19.83 0.46 -22.61
C ILE A 99 -20.37 1.65 -21.80
N ASP A 100 -21.67 1.92 -21.90
CA ASP A 100 -22.28 3.07 -21.22
C ASP A 100 -22.35 2.93 -19.70
N SER A 101 -22.65 1.74 -19.19
CA SER A 101 -22.77 1.45 -17.76
C SER A 101 -22.13 0.10 -17.40
N ILE A 102 -21.61 0.00 -16.18
CA ILE A 102 -21.01 -1.23 -15.66
C ILE A 102 -21.91 -1.77 -14.55
N LYS A 103 -22.44 -2.97 -14.75
CA LYS A 103 -23.30 -3.63 -13.76
C LYS A 103 -22.57 -3.73 -12.41
N GLY A 104 -23.20 -3.20 -11.36
CA GLY A 104 -22.66 -3.23 -9.99
C GLY A 104 -21.78 -2.02 -9.64
N ILE A 105 -21.52 -1.10 -10.55
CA ILE A 105 -20.83 0.17 -10.30
C ILE A 105 -21.78 1.31 -10.70
N ASN A 106 -22.05 2.23 -9.77
CA ASN A 106 -22.87 3.41 -10.08
C ASN A 106 -22.13 4.33 -11.06
N ASP A 107 -22.84 4.94 -12.02
CA ASP A 107 -22.25 5.79 -13.07
C ASP A 107 -21.50 7.03 -12.53
N ASN A 108 -21.86 7.49 -11.33
CA ASN A 108 -21.17 8.58 -10.62
C ASN A 108 -20.02 8.09 -9.72
N HIS A 109 -19.87 6.78 -9.54
CA HIS A 109 -18.87 6.21 -8.65
C HIS A 109 -17.46 6.40 -9.23
N PRO A 110 -16.50 6.97 -8.48
CA PRO A 110 -15.13 7.11 -8.96
C PRO A 110 -14.47 5.75 -9.17
N VAL A 111 -13.87 5.58 -10.35
CA VAL A 111 -13.18 4.35 -10.74
C VAL A 111 -11.75 4.63 -11.22
N ILE A 112 -10.90 3.61 -11.10
CA ILE A 112 -9.59 3.53 -11.72
C ILE A 112 -9.66 2.42 -12.76
N VAL A 113 -9.41 2.77 -14.02
CA VAL A 113 -9.41 1.81 -15.14
C VAL A 113 -7.97 1.42 -15.44
N LEU A 114 -7.69 0.13 -15.30
CA LEU A 114 -6.43 -0.52 -15.61
C LEU A 114 -6.51 -1.17 -16.99
N ARG A 115 -5.56 -0.83 -17.86
CA ARG A 115 -5.35 -1.54 -19.12
C ARG A 115 -4.77 -2.92 -18.85
N PRO A 116 -4.81 -3.84 -19.83
CA PRO A 116 -4.08 -5.09 -19.73
C PRO A 116 -2.59 -4.83 -19.50
N ASN A 117 -1.97 -5.62 -18.61
CA ASN A 117 -0.56 -5.47 -18.20
C ASN A 117 -0.16 -4.09 -17.64
N GLU A 118 -1.14 -3.27 -17.21
CA GLU A 118 -0.85 -1.94 -16.67
C GLU A 118 -0.61 -2.00 -15.17
N ARG A 119 0.48 -1.35 -14.76
CA ARG A 119 0.81 -1.08 -13.36
C ARG A 119 0.56 0.37 -13.01
N ILE A 120 0.03 0.60 -11.82
CA ILE A 120 -0.10 1.92 -11.20
C ILE A 120 0.47 1.88 -9.78
N LEU A 121 0.79 3.05 -9.24
CA LEU A 121 0.95 3.24 -7.81
C LEU A 121 -0.34 3.85 -7.28
N ALA A 122 -1.04 3.10 -6.44
CA ALA A 122 -2.25 3.55 -5.75
C ALA A 122 -2.00 3.56 -4.25
N HIS A 123 -3.05 3.78 -3.45
CA HIS A 123 -2.92 3.77 -2.00
C HIS A 123 -4.16 3.27 -1.29
N THR A 124 -4.03 2.85 -0.04
CA THR A 124 -5.17 2.52 0.83
C THR A 124 -6.01 3.77 1.14
N HIS A 125 -7.32 3.59 1.29
CA HIS A 125 -8.19 4.67 1.75
C HIS A 125 -7.93 4.99 3.23
N GLU A 126 -7.49 4.01 3.99
CA GLU A 126 -7.24 4.10 5.42
C GLU A 126 -5.80 4.57 5.69
N PHE A 127 -5.63 5.39 6.72
CA PHE A 127 -4.37 5.51 7.45
C PHE A 127 -4.33 4.37 8.46
N ILE A 128 -3.44 3.40 8.25
CA ILE A 128 -3.45 2.17 9.04
C ILE A 128 -2.04 1.73 9.39
N GLY A 129 -1.87 1.20 10.60
CA GLY A 129 -0.61 0.67 11.10
C GLY A 129 -0.69 0.27 12.56
N ILE A 130 0.47 0.03 13.15
CA ILE A 130 0.61 -0.39 14.56
C ILE A 130 1.81 0.30 15.19
N LEU A 131 1.67 0.70 16.45
CA LEU A 131 2.79 1.21 17.25
C LEU A 131 3.75 0.07 17.64
N PRO A 132 5.03 0.35 17.89
CA PRO A 132 5.92 -0.65 18.47
C PRO A 132 5.40 -1.13 19.83
N PRO A 133 5.59 -2.41 20.20
CA PRO A 133 6.38 -3.46 19.55
C PRO A 133 5.59 -4.32 18.54
N GLY A 134 4.78 -3.69 17.68
CA GLY A 134 4.09 -4.36 16.58
C GLY A 134 4.71 -4.07 15.20
N THR A 135 4.45 -4.95 14.24
CA THR A 135 4.74 -4.78 12.81
C THR A 135 3.53 -5.17 11.98
N THR A 136 3.56 -4.86 10.69
CA THR A 136 2.46 -5.12 9.77
C THR A 136 2.91 -5.72 8.46
N SER A 137 2.01 -6.47 7.82
CA SER A 137 2.18 -6.91 6.44
C SER A 137 0.89 -6.75 5.64
N MET A 138 0.99 -6.07 4.49
CA MET A 138 -0.07 -5.97 3.51
C MET A 138 -0.05 -7.17 2.57
N GLN A 139 -1.23 -7.76 2.35
CA GLN A 139 -1.45 -8.82 1.37
C GLN A 139 -2.67 -8.51 0.51
N ALA A 140 -2.63 -8.85 -0.77
CA ALA A 140 -3.83 -8.81 -1.60
C ALA A 140 -4.90 -9.75 -1.05
N ARG A 141 -6.18 -9.38 -1.18
CA ARG A 141 -7.27 -10.32 -0.85
C ARG A 141 -7.31 -11.43 -1.90
N SER A 142 -7.68 -12.65 -1.48
CA SER A 142 -7.77 -13.78 -2.43
C SER A 142 -8.71 -13.48 -3.61
N THR A 143 -9.82 -12.79 -3.37
CA THR A 143 -10.73 -12.33 -4.43
C THR A 143 -10.03 -11.41 -5.43
N THR A 144 -9.18 -10.50 -4.95
CA THR A 144 -8.41 -9.56 -5.78
C THR A 144 -7.38 -10.30 -6.62
N GLY A 145 -6.65 -11.25 -6.03
CA GLY A 145 -5.73 -12.11 -6.79
C GLY A 145 -6.42 -12.95 -7.86
N ARG A 146 -7.60 -13.50 -7.55
CA ARG A 146 -8.37 -14.37 -8.48
C ARG A 146 -8.96 -13.64 -9.68
N ILE A 147 -9.10 -12.31 -9.63
CA ILE A 147 -9.49 -11.50 -10.80
C ILE A 147 -8.26 -11.00 -11.58
N GLY A 148 -7.06 -11.49 -11.27
CA GLY A 148 -5.82 -11.06 -11.92
C GLY A 148 -5.35 -9.67 -11.49
N ILE A 149 -5.71 -9.21 -10.28
CA ILE A 149 -5.18 -7.96 -9.72
C ILE A 149 -4.18 -8.28 -8.61
N SER A 150 -2.96 -7.77 -8.75
CA SER A 150 -2.04 -7.65 -7.62
C SER A 150 -2.26 -6.31 -6.92
N ALA A 151 -2.17 -6.28 -5.60
CA ALA A 151 -2.20 -5.04 -4.80
C ALA A 151 -0.81 -4.69 -4.23
N CYS A 152 0.02 -5.70 -4.02
CA CYS A 152 1.38 -5.59 -3.51
C CYS A 152 2.20 -6.73 -4.13
N TYR A 153 3.40 -6.43 -4.60
CA TYR A 153 4.28 -7.48 -5.13
C TYR A 153 5.08 -8.17 -4.04
N CYS A 154 6.16 -7.51 -3.61
CA CYS A 154 7.09 -8.02 -2.62
C CYS A 154 7.40 -6.99 -1.51
N ALA A 155 6.83 -5.79 -1.60
CA ALA A 155 7.08 -4.67 -0.68
C ALA A 155 5.89 -4.42 0.27
N GLY A 156 5.22 -5.49 0.72
CA GLY A 156 4.10 -5.40 1.64
C GLY A 156 4.49 -5.35 3.12
N TRP A 157 5.73 -5.06 3.48
CA TRP A 157 6.18 -5.02 4.87
C TRP A 157 6.08 -3.61 5.45
N GLY A 158 5.49 -3.47 6.64
CA GLY A 158 5.36 -2.20 7.35
C GLY A 158 6.07 -2.27 8.68
N ASP A 159 7.18 -1.53 8.76
CA ASP A 159 8.04 -1.50 9.93
C ASP A 159 7.31 -0.97 11.19
N PRO A 160 7.79 -1.33 12.39
CA PRO A 160 7.23 -0.85 13.64
C PRO A 160 7.11 0.68 13.71
N GLY A 161 5.88 1.16 13.98
CA GLY A 161 5.53 2.59 13.98
C GLY A 161 5.15 3.16 12.60
N TYR A 162 5.19 2.39 11.52
CA TYR A 162 4.65 2.84 10.25
C TYR A 162 3.12 2.89 10.30
N ILE A 163 2.55 4.10 10.31
CA ILE A 163 1.11 4.37 10.27
C ILE A 163 0.90 5.42 9.19
N ASN A 164 0.43 4.98 8.01
CA ASN A 164 0.13 5.90 6.91
C ASN A 164 -0.90 5.29 5.95
N ARG A 165 -1.24 6.00 4.87
CA ARG A 165 -1.84 5.39 3.69
C ARG A 165 -0.77 4.56 2.99
N TRP A 166 -1.01 3.26 2.87
CA TRP A 166 -0.06 2.34 2.26
C TRP A 166 -0.06 2.50 0.76
N THR A 167 1.14 2.65 0.17
CA THR A 167 1.33 2.57 -1.27
C THR A 167 1.09 1.14 -1.74
N MET A 168 0.36 1.00 -2.85
CA MET A 168 0.05 -0.28 -3.47
C MET A 168 0.57 -0.30 -4.90
N GLU A 169 1.37 -1.30 -5.27
CA GLU A 169 1.72 -1.57 -6.67
C GLU A 169 0.61 -2.35 -7.36
N VAL A 170 -0.48 -1.65 -7.69
CA VAL A 170 -1.63 -2.29 -8.33
C VAL A 170 -1.29 -2.62 -9.79
N HIS A 171 -1.40 -3.89 -10.17
CA HIS A 171 -1.16 -4.33 -11.55
C HIS A 171 -2.30 -5.24 -12.00
N ASN A 172 -2.81 -4.95 -13.20
CA ASN A 172 -3.65 -5.87 -13.95
C ASN A 172 -2.82 -6.93 -14.69
N LEU A 173 -2.81 -8.14 -14.15
CA LEU A 173 -2.12 -9.30 -14.71
C LEU A 173 -2.89 -9.97 -15.86
N ASN A 174 -4.09 -9.50 -16.18
CA ASN A 174 -4.80 -9.99 -17.36
C ASN A 174 -4.15 -9.40 -18.62
N GLU A 175 -3.99 -10.25 -19.63
CA GLU A 175 -3.21 -9.92 -20.83
C GLU A 175 -4.02 -9.13 -21.86
N ASN A 176 -5.34 -9.29 -21.89
CA ASN A 176 -6.21 -8.70 -22.92
C ASN A 176 -7.39 -7.91 -22.34
N GLU A 177 -7.66 -8.04 -21.04
CA GLU A 177 -8.86 -7.52 -20.40
C GLU A 177 -8.59 -6.25 -19.58
N TYR A 178 -9.43 -5.23 -19.77
CA TYR A 178 -9.47 -4.07 -18.89
C TYR A 178 -10.13 -4.44 -17.56
N ILE A 179 -9.62 -3.87 -16.47
CA ILE A 179 -10.28 -3.96 -15.16
C ILE A 179 -10.65 -2.57 -14.66
N VAL A 180 -11.91 -2.44 -14.23
CA VAL A 180 -12.44 -1.23 -13.61
C VAL A 180 -12.51 -1.44 -12.10
N LEU A 181 -11.64 -0.75 -11.36
CA LEU A 181 -11.59 -0.81 -9.91
C LEU A 181 -12.34 0.39 -9.31
N PRO A 182 -13.47 0.18 -8.61
CA PRO A 182 -14.13 1.26 -7.90
C PRO A 182 -13.32 1.69 -6.67
N VAL A 183 -13.22 3.00 -6.43
CA VAL A 183 -12.68 3.53 -5.18
C VAL A 183 -13.51 2.98 -4.00
N GLY A 184 -12.85 2.60 -2.91
CA GLY A 184 -13.51 1.91 -1.79
C GLY A 184 -13.60 0.38 -1.97
N TYR A 185 -13.17 -0.19 -3.09
CA TYR A 185 -13.04 -1.64 -3.23
C TYR A 185 -12.06 -2.20 -2.20
N ARG A 186 -12.48 -3.21 -1.43
CA ARG A 186 -11.59 -3.96 -0.51
C ARG A 186 -10.56 -4.71 -1.34
N ILE A 187 -9.40 -4.13 -1.50
CA ILE A 187 -8.36 -4.58 -2.44
C ILE A 187 -7.28 -5.43 -1.75
N ALA A 188 -6.98 -5.11 -0.49
CA ALA A 188 -5.94 -5.75 0.29
C ALA A 188 -6.40 -5.92 1.75
N GLN A 189 -5.55 -6.56 2.54
CA GLN A 189 -5.71 -6.74 3.97
C GLN A 189 -4.37 -6.51 4.68
N ILE A 190 -4.41 -5.95 5.87
CA ILE A 190 -3.25 -5.76 6.74
C ILE A 190 -3.28 -6.82 7.84
N VAL A 191 -2.19 -7.58 7.93
CA VAL A 191 -1.89 -8.54 9.00
C VAL A 191 -1.00 -7.85 10.02
N PHE A 192 -1.30 -8.03 11.30
CA PHE A 192 -0.55 -7.45 12.41
C PHE A 192 0.21 -8.56 13.14
N SER A 193 1.47 -8.29 13.47
CA SER A 193 2.31 -9.26 14.19
C SER A 193 3.09 -8.57 15.31
N ALA A 194 3.39 -9.31 16.37
CA ALA A 194 4.26 -8.82 17.43
C ALA A 194 5.73 -8.97 17.02
N THR A 195 6.55 -7.95 17.26
CA THR A 195 8.01 -8.02 17.05
C THR A 195 8.79 -8.22 18.35
N GLY A 196 8.19 -7.87 19.49
CA GLY A 196 8.95 -7.54 20.69
C GLY A 196 9.59 -6.16 20.60
N PRO A 197 10.28 -5.69 21.67
CA PRO A 197 10.86 -4.36 21.73
C PRO A 197 11.80 -4.07 20.55
N VAL A 198 11.74 -2.85 20.03
CA VAL A 198 12.58 -2.40 18.91
C VAL A 198 13.46 -1.24 19.34
N ALA A 199 14.66 -1.15 18.79
CA ALA A 199 15.60 -0.07 19.12
C ALA A 199 15.13 1.29 18.56
N THR A 200 14.53 1.29 17.36
CA THR A 200 14.15 2.50 16.64
C THR A 200 12.86 2.27 15.85
N GLU A 201 11.94 3.24 15.88
CA GLU A 201 10.74 3.24 15.03
C GLU A 201 11.04 3.67 13.60
N TYR A 202 10.15 3.32 12.67
CA TYR A 202 10.28 3.63 11.25
C TYR A 202 10.67 5.09 10.93
N ALA A 203 9.99 6.06 11.56
CA ALA A 203 10.20 7.49 11.31
C ALA A 203 11.62 7.99 11.68
N LYS A 204 12.28 7.31 12.62
CA LYS A 204 13.66 7.63 13.04
C LYS A 204 14.72 6.77 12.34
N ALA A 205 14.33 5.62 11.81
CA ALA A 205 15.23 4.70 11.11
C ALA A 205 15.47 5.15 9.67
N SER A 206 14.52 4.89 8.76
CA SER A 206 14.61 5.36 7.37
C SER A 206 13.77 6.61 7.14
N GLY A 207 12.55 6.65 7.69
CA GLY A 207 11.63 7.80 7.59
C GLY A 207 11.22 8.19 6.16
N ASN A 208 11.60 7.40 5.15
CA ASN A 208 11.45 7.78 3.74
C ASN A 208 10.00 8.08 3.34
N TYR A 209 9.06 7.36 3.93
CA TYR A 209 7.62 7.49 3.64
C TYR A 209 6.79 7.99 4.83
N GLN A 210 7.43 8.34 5.96
CA GLN A 210 6.79 8.92 7.14
C GLN A 210 7.84 9.63 8.00
N ALA A 211 7.73 10.96 8.10
CA ALA A 211 8.64 11.78 8.91
C ALA A 211 8.09 12.09 10.32
N ASN A 212 6.76 12.06 10.50
CA ASN A 212 6.13 12.36 11.78
C ASN A 212 6.13 11.14 12.70
N ILE A 213 6.15 11.41 14.01
CA ILE A 213 6.05 10.36 15.04
C ILE A 213 4.69 9.69 14.91
N SER A 214 4.73 8.36 14.91
CA SER A 214 3.64 7.41 14.71
C SER A 214 2.42 7.68 15.60
N ALA A 215 2.65 8.17 16.81
CA ALA A 215 1.61 8.48 17.79
C ALA A 215 0.75 9.73 17.45
N ASP A 216 1.21 10.62 16.55
CA ASP A 216 0.47 11.81 16.13
C ASP A 216 -0.18 11.59 14.75
N LEU A 217 -1.30 10.87 14.75
CA LEU A 217 -2.07 10.61 13.54
C LEU A 217 -2.55 11.90 12.85
N ALA A 218 -2.82 12.97 13.60
CA ALA A 218 -3.27 14.24 13.02
C ALA A 218 -2.15 14.87 12.18
N ALA A 219 -0.92 14.88 12.70
CA ALA A 219 0.24 15.35 11.95
C ALA A 219 0.52 14.47 10.72
N VAL A 220 0.44 13.13 10.86
CA VAL A 220 0.58 12.21 9.72
C VAL A 220 -0.42 12.53 8.62
N LYS A 221 -1.71 12.68 8.95
CA LYS A 221 -2.77 13.03 7.99
C LYS A 221 -2.53 14.38 7.34
N ALA A 222 -2.14 15.39 8.12
CA ALA A 222 -1.88 16.73 7.63
C ALA A 222 -0.67 16.79 6.68
N ALA A 223 0.32 15.91 6.88
CA ALA A 223 1.51 15.81 6.04
C ALA A 223 1.29 14.99 4.78
N TRP A 224 0.33 14.07 4.75
CA TRP A 224 0.16 13.13 3.63
C TRP A 224 -0.16 13.83 2.31
N ARG A 225 0.53 13.41 1.24
CA ARG A 225 0.37 13.97 -0.10
C ARG A 225 0.55 12.87 -1.15
N PRO A 226 -0.08 12.97 -2.33
CA PRO A 226 0.03 11.94 -3.36
C PRO A 226 1.49 11.61 -3.75
N TRP A 227 2.39 12.59 -3.80
CA TRP A 227 3.80 12.33 -4.16
C TRP A 227 4.56 11.46 -3.16
N MET A 228 4.02 11.19 -1.97
CA MET A 228 4.58 10.21 -1.03
C MET A 228 4.48 8.77 -1.54
N LEU A 229 3.67 8.51 -2.58
CA LEU A 229 3.61 7.20 -3.24
C LEU A 229 4.83 6.93 -4.12
N LEU A 230 5.56 7.96 -4.52
CA LEU A 230 6.69 7.81 -5.44
C LEU A 230 7.89 7.14 -4.73
N PRO A 231 8.60 6.23 -5.42
CA PRO A 231 9.76 5.57 -4.84
C PRO A 231 10.88 6.58 -4.59
N ARG A 232 11.65 6.36 -3.52
CA ARG A 232 12.78 7.21 -3.12
C ARG A 232 14.11 6.46 -3.11
N ALA A 233 14.36 5.61 -4.11
CA ALA A 233 15.62 4.87 -4.17
C ALA A 233 16.84 5.81 -4.23
N TYR A 234 16.69 7.00 -4.81
CA TYR A 234 17.67 8.09 -4.79
C TYR A 234 18.05 8.60 -3.38
N ALA A 235 17.25 8.32 -2.36
CA ALA A 235 17.56 8.68 -0.97
C ALA A 235 18.52 7.69 -0.30
N SER A 236 18.77 6.53 -0.93
CA SER A 236 19.73 5.54 -0.44
C SER A 236 21.02 5.63 -1.26
N PRO A 237 22.20 5.71 -0.62
CA PRO A 237 23.47 5.74 -1.33
C PRO A 237 23.72 4.40 -2.03
N VAL A 238 24.33 4.46 -3.22
CA VAL A 238 24.80 3.28 -3.94
C VAL A 238 26.28 3.09 -3.62
N GLU A 239 26.58 2.06 -2.83
CA GLU A 239 27.94 1.73 -2.40
C GLU A 239 28.33 0.34 -2.86
N LEU A 240 29.63 0.10 -3.03
CA LEU A 240 30.13 -1.25 -3.25
C LEU A 240 29.84 -2.10 -1.98
N PRO A 241 29.41 -3.36 -2.13
CA PRO A 241 29.25 -4.23 -0.99
C PRO A 241 30.60 -4.46 -0.30
N GLN A 242 30.55 -4.69 1.02
CA GLN A 242 31.76 -5.07 1.75
C GLN A 242 32.26 -6.44 1.26
N PRO A 243 33.57 -6.64 1.05
CA PRO A 243 34.12 -7.92 0.65
C PRO A 243 33.74 -9.02 1.64
N VAL A 244 33.32 -10.18 1.14
CA VAL A 244 33.03 -11.33 2.00
C VAL A 244 34.33 -12.09 2.26
N ALA A 245 34.81 -12.04 3.50
CA ALA A 245 36.05 -12.72 3.88
C ALA A 245 35.93 -14.24 3.76
N GLY A 246 37.01 -14.90 3.31
CA GLY A 246 37.10 -16.37 3.22
C GLY A 246 36.54 -16.97 1.93
N LEU A 247 36.16 -16.14 0.95
CA LEU A 247 35.80 -16.63 -0.38
C LEU A 247 37.02 -17.21 -1.10
N SER A 248 36.78 -18.22 -1.94
CA SER A 248 37.81 -18.80 -2.81
C SER A 248 38.35 -17.75 -3.78
N GLU A 249 39.60 -17.92 -4.21
CA GLU A 249 40.25 -17.03 -5.17
C GLU A 249 39.39 -16.81 -6.42
N GLY A 250 39.24 -15.55 -6.84
CA GLY A 250 38.42 -15.15 -7.98
C GLY A 250 36.94 -14.89 -7.67
N LEU A 251 36.50 -15.09 -6.42
CA LEU A 251 35.16 -14.69 -5.95
C LEU A 251 35.24 -13.36 -5.19
N LEU A 252 34.32 -12.43 -5.52
CA LEU A 252 34.11 -11.15 -4.85
C LEU A 252 33.08 -11.28 -3.73
#